data_AF-A4GJC7-F1
#
_entry.id   AF-A4GJC7-F1
#
_cell.length_a   1.000
_cell.length_b   1.000
_cell.length_c   1.000
_cell.angle_alpha   90.00
_cell.angle_beta   90.00
_cell.angle_gamma   90.00
#
_symmetry.space_group_name_H-M   'P 1'
#
loop_
_entity.id
_entity.type
_entity.pdbx_description
1 polymer ?
#
loop_
_entity_poly.entity_id
_entity_poly.type
_entity_poly.pdbx_seq_one_letter_code
_entity_poly.pdbx_strand_id
1 'polypeptide(L)'
;MFARYSLILIALYMLLRTIISLFFYDQFPIAFLASEFDQDQMDTYRARVIIPALFITCIYFTGRYLSGKSPTSTVWPLYVVSSSLLITHIIGFITFMPFSQDPITMFLLTLFAFFVTRKAHNHRKNEIF
;
A
#
# COMPACT_ATOMS: atom_id res chain seq x y z
N MET A 1 -3.23 -8.89 26.41
CA MET A 1 -1.76 -8.86 26.27
C MET A 1 -1.28 -9.52 24.97
N PHE A 2 -1.77 -10.73 24.64
CA PHE A 2 -1.49 -11.45 23.38
C PHE A 2 -1.65 -10.60 22.12
N ALA A 3 -2.85 -10.04 21.86
CA ALA A 3 -3.13 -9.29 20.64
C ALA A 3 -2.14 -8.13 20.38
N ARG A 4 -1.72 -7.41 21.43
CA ARG A 4 -0.75 -6.32 21.30
C ARG A 4 0.60 -6.82 20.81
N TYR A 5 1.13 -7.88 21.43
CA TYR A 5 2.41 -8.45 21.02
C TYR A 5 2.33 -9.08 19.62
N SER A 6 1.21 -9.74 19.28
CA SER A 6 0.99 -10.27 17.94
C SER A 6 0.98 -9.16 16.88
N LEU A 7 0.31 -8.03 17.14
CA LEU A 7 0.31 -6.89 16.22
C LEU A 7 1.70 -6.27 16.04
N ILE A 8 2.50 -6.19 17.12
CA ILE A 8 3.89 -5.71 17.03
C ILE A 8 4.71 -6.65 16.15
N LEU A 9 4.60 -7.97 16.37
CA LEU A 9 5.32 -8.97 15.58
C LEU A 9 4.95 -8.88 14.09
N ILE A 10 3.64 -8.78 13.81
CA ILE A 10 3.12 -8.61 12.45
C ILE A 10 3.66 -7.32 11.79
N ALA A 11 3.70 -6.21 12.52
CA ALA A 11 4.23 -4.95 12.02
C ALA A 11 5.74 -5.02 11.72
N LEU A 12 6.53 -5.65 12.61
CA LEU A 12 7.97 -5.85 12.40
C LEU A 12 8.24 -6.74 11.18
N TYR A 13 7.46 -7.82 11.02
CA TYR A 13 7.55 -8.69 9.86
C TYR A 13 7.24 -7.93 8.56
N MET A 14 6.15 -7.15 8.52
CA MET A 14 5.80 -6.34 7.35
C MET A 14 6.85 -5.26 7.04
N LEU A 15 7.42 -4.63 8.06
CA LEU A 15 8.49 -3.64 7.89
C LEU A 15 9.72 -4.28 7.25
N LEU A 16 10.17 -5.43 7.77
CA LEU A 16 11.28 -6.18 7.21
C LEU A 16 11.03 -6.53 5.74
N ARG A 17 9.85 -7.07 5.40
CA ARG A 17 9.47 -7.41 4.02
C ARG A 17 9.44 -6.18 3.11
N THR A 18 9.03 -5.03 3.63
CA THR A 18 9.01 -3.76 2.89
C THR A 18 10.42 -3.30 2.54
N ILE A 19 11.35 -3.33 3.51
CA ILE A 19 12.75 -2.96 3.28
C ILE A 19 13.40 -3.90 2.26
N ILE A 20 13.22 -5.21 2.41
CA ILE A 20 13.76 -6.19 1.47
C ILE A 20 13.22 -5.94 0.05
N SER A 21 11.90 -5.71 -0.09
CA SER A 21 11.28 -5.49 -1.40
C SER A 21 11.70 -4.18 -2.06
N LEU A 22 12.03 -3.13 -1.28
CA LEU A 22 12.43 -1.83 -1.83
C LEU A 22 13.90 -1.77 -2.24
N PHE A 23 14.78 -2.46 -1.53
CA PHE A 23 16.23 -2.26 -1.70
C PHE A 23 16.98 -3.52 -2.13
N PHE A 24 16.39 -4.70 -1.96
CA PHE A 24 17.08 -5.98 -2.13
C PHE A 24 16.29 -6.99 -2.97
N TYR A 25 15.34 -6.50 -3.79
CA TYR A 25 14.42 -7.34 -4.56
C TYR A 25 15.15 -8.38 -5.44
N ASP A 26 16.19 -7.96 -6.15
CA ASP A 26 16.98 -8.82 -7.05
C ASP A 26 18.16 -9.53 -6.35
N GLN A 27 18.44 -9.20 -5.08
CA GLN A 27 19.66 -9.64 -4.38
C GLN A 27 19.47 -10.90 -3.54
N PHE A 28 18.23 -11.24 -3.17
CA PHE A 28 17.93 -12.44 -2.38
C PHE A 28 17.27 -13.51 -3.25
N PRO A 29 17.76 -14.76 -3.22
CA PRO A 29 17.09 -15.86 -3.91
C PRO A 29 15.67 -16.04 -3.35
N ILE A 30 14.70 -16.32 -4.23
CA ILE A 30 13.28 -16.48 -3.89
C ILE A 30 13.09 -17.49 -2.76
N ALA A 31 13.94 -18.50 -2.65
CA ALA A 31 13.93 -19.48 -1.57
C ALA A 31 13.99 -18.85 -0.16
N PHE A 32 14.53 -17.63 -0.01
CA PHE A 32 14.52 -16.86 1.24
C PHE A 32 13.18 -16.15 1.49
N LEU A 33 12.36 -15.96 0.46
CA LEU A 33 11.10 -15.22 0.47
C LEU A 33 9.85 -16.11 0.36
N ALA A 34 9.94 -17.23 -0.37
CA ALA A 34 8.98 -18.31 -0.53
C ALA A 34 9.71 -19.58 -1.01
N SER A 35 9.77 -20.61 -0.17
CA SER A 35 10.52 -21.85 -0.45
C SER A 35 9.91 -22.72 -1.55
N GLU A 36 8.62 -22.52 -1.85
CA GLU A 36 7.85 -23.40 -2.74
C GLU A 36 7.54 -22.77 -4.11
N PHE A 37 7.77 -21.47 -4.29
CA PHE A 37 7.50 -20.77 -5.56
C PHE A 37 8.78 -20.58 -6.35
N ASP A 38 8.70 -20.81 -7.67
CA ASP A 38 9.68 -20.28 -8.61
C ASP A 38 9.43 -18.79 -8.90
N GLN A 39 10.27 -18.17 -9.75
CA GLN A 39 10.21 -16.73 -10.03
C GLN A 39 8.92 -16.35 -10.75
N ASP A 40 8.54 -17.13 -11.77
CA ASP A 40 7.37 -16.84 -12.59
C ASP A 40 6.08 -16.99 -11.78
N GLN A 41 6.04 -17.99 -10.88
CA GLN A 41 4.95 -18.17 -9.93
C GLN A 41 4.86 -17.02 -8.93
N MET A 42 6.00 -16.54 -8.42
CA MET A 42 6.04 -15.40 -7.51
C MET A 42 5.58 -14.11 -8.19
N ASP A 43 6.02 -13.85 -9.42
CA ASP A 43 5.62 -12.67 -10.18
C ASP A 43 4.13 -12.73 -10.55
N THR A 44 3.64 -13.91 -10.89
CA THR A 44 2.20 -14.17 -11.06
C THR A 44 1.42 -13.93 -9.77
N TYR A 45 1.91 -14.41 -8.63
CA TYR A 45 1.27 -14.23 -7.32
C TYR A 45 1.22 -12.74 -6.93
N ARG A 46 2.29 -11.98 -7.17
CA ARG A 46 2.32 -10.53 -6.95
C ARG A 46 1.30 -9.81 -7.83
N ALA A 47 1.32 -10.09 -9.14
CA ALA A 47 0.48 -9.42 -10.13
C ALA A 47 -1.01 -9.75 -9.98
N ARG A 48 -1.35 -10.99 -9.58
CA ARG A 48 -2.73 -11.50 -9.62
C ARG A 48 -3.37 -11.73 -8.26
N VAL A 49 -2.60 -11.69 -7.17
CA VAL A 49 -3.14 -11.86 -5.80
C VAL A 49 -2.83 -10.65 -4.94
N ILE A 50 -1.56 -10.28 -4.78
CA ILE A 50 -1.16 -9.21 -3.85
C ILE A 50 -1.68 -7.84 -4.32
N ILE A 51 -1.41 -7.47 -5.58
CA ILE A 51 -1.84 -6.18 -6.12
C ILE A 51 -3.39 -6.08 -6.15
N PRO A 52 -4.14 -7.08 -6.64
CA PRO A 52 -5.60 -7.04 -6.58
C PRO A 52 -6.17 -6.96 -5.15
N ALA A 53 -5.55 -7.62 -4.16
CA ALA A 53 -5.99 -7.51 -2.77
C ALA A 53 -5.91 -6.08 -2.23
N LEU A 54 -4.85 -5.32 -2.60
CA LEU A 54 -4.76 -3.90 -2.29
C LEU A 54 -5.91 -3.12 -2.93
N PHE A 55 -6.17 -3.33 -4.22
CA PHE A 55 -7.24 -2.62 -4.94
C PHE A 55 -8.64 -2.93 -4.38
N ILE A 56 -8.94 -4.20 -4.10
CA ILE A 56 -10.21 -4.59 -3.48
C ILE A 56 -10.37 -3.94 -2.10
N THR A 57 -9.29 -3.84 -1.32
CA THR A 57 -9.30 -3.15 -0.02
C THR A 57 -9.61 -1.65 -0.19
N CYS A 58 -8.99 -0.99 -1.17
CA CYS A 58 -9.29 0.40 -1.50
C CYS A 58 -10.75 0.59 -1.97
N ILE A 59 -11.26 -0.32 -2.81
CA ILE A 59 -12.66 -0.31 -3.27
C ILE A 59 -13.60 -0.43 -2.07
N TYR A 60 -13.33 -1.36 -1.16
CA TYR A 60 -14.12 -1.56 0.07
C TYR A 60 -14.20 -0.28 0.91
N PHE A 61 -13.06 0.34 1.23
CA PHE A 61 -13.06 1.56 2.05
C PHE A 61 -13.71 2.75 1.33
N THR A 62 -13.59 2.81 0.00
CA THR A 62 -14.26 3.82 -0.83
C THR A 62 -15.77 3.64 -0.79
N GLY A 63 -16.29 2.44 -1.01
CA GLY A 63 -17.73 2.15 -0.88
C GLY A 63 -18.26 2.43 0.54
N ARG A 64 -17.46 2.10 1.56
CA ARG A 64 -17.79 2.41 2.96
C ARG A 64 -17.89 3.91 3.21
N TYR A 65 -17.01 4.72 2.62
CA TYR A 65 -17.09 6.18 2.70
C TYR A 65 -18.36 6.74 2.05
N LEU A 66 -18.65 6.28 0.83
CA LEU A 66 -19.77 6.76 0.03
C LEU A 66 -21.13 6.38 0.64
N SER A 67 -21.22 5.23 1.31
CA SER A 67 -22.44 4.81 1.99
C SER A 67 -22.74 5.56 3.29
N GLY A 68 -21.80 6.38 3.81
CA GLY A 68 -22.00 7.22 4.99
C GLY A 68 -22.16 6.49 6.33
N LYS A 69 -22.00 5.15 6.36
CA LYS A 69 -22.28 4.32 7.55
C LYS A 69 -21.01 4.00 8.34
N SER A 70 -20.43 4.97 9.05
CA SER A 70 -19.43 4.63 10.08
C SER A 70 -19.22 5.68 11.18
N PRO A 71 -18.94 5.24 12.41
CA PRO A 71 -18.54 6.11 13.52
C PRO A 71 -17.07 6.58 13.42
N THR A 72 -16.32 6.14 12.41
CA THR A 72 -14.90 6.48 12.18
C THR A 72 -14.68 6.83 10.72
N SER A 73 -13.76 7.74 10.41
CA SER A 73 -13.46 8.14 9.02
C SER A 73 -12.93 6.96 8.20
N THR A 74 -13.80 6.32 7.40
CA THR A 74 -13.48 5.22 6.48
C THR A 74 -12.45 5.58 5.42
N VAL A 75 -12.24 6.88 5.18
CA VAL A 75 -11.27 7.42 4.23
C VAL A 75 -9.85 7.41 4.79
N TRP A 76 -9.69 7.31 6.11
CA TRP A 76 -8.37 7.37 6.72
C TRP A 76 -7.44 6.25 6.21
N PRO A 77 -7.88 4.98 6.11
CA PRO A 77 -7.09 3.94 5.45
C PRO A 77 -6.70 4.26 3.99
N LEU A 78 -7.59 4.88 3.21
CA LEU A 78 -7.28 5.30 1.83
C LEU A 78 -6.21 6.39 1.78
N TYR A 79 -6.27 7.33 2.73
CA TYR A 79 -5.25 8.36 2.89
C TYR A 79 -3.89 7.75 3.28
N VAL A 80 -3.88 6.76 4.19
CA VAL A 80 -2.64 6.05 4.55
C VAL A 80 -2.06 5.31 3.34
N VAL A 81 -2.87 4.55 2.60
CA VAL A 81 -2.42 3.83 1.39
C VAL A 81 -1.84 4.78 0.35
N SER A 82 -2.53 5.88 0.02
CA SER A 82 -2.04 6.85 -0.96
C SER A 82 -0.76 7.56 -0.49
N SER A 83 -0.64 7.86 0.80
CA SER A 83 0.59 8.42 1.38
C SER A 83 1.76 7.44 1.26
N SER A 84 1.53 6.16 1.61
CA SER A 84 2.54 5.12 1.48
C SER A 84 2.96 4.91 0.03
N LEU A 85 2.01 4.88 -0.92
CA LEU A 85 2.31 4.76 -2.35
C LEU A 85 3.11 5.96 -2.87
N LEU A 86 2.84 7.18 -2.41
CA LEU A 86 3.65 8.36 -2.76
C LEU A 86 5.09 8.21 -2.29
N ILE A 87 5.28 7.82 -1.03
CA ILE A 87 6.61 7.62 -0.45
C ILE A 87 7.37 6.55 -1.23
N THR A 88 6.73 5.42 -1.57
CA THR A 88 7.40 4.35 -2.32
C THR A 88 7.69 4.72 -3.77
N HIS A 89 6.86 5.52 -4.44
CA HIS A 89 7.20 6.06 -5.76
C HIS A 89 8.39 7.01 -5.70
N ILE A 90 8.45 7.89 -4.70
CA ILE A 90 9.60 8.79 -4.51
C ILE A 90 10.88 7.98 -4.30
N ILE A 91 10.84 6.98 -3.42
CA ILE A 91 11.98 6.07 -3.22
C ILE A 91 12.32 5.38 -4.53
N GLY A 92 11.35 4.80 -5.23
CA GLY A 92 11.53 4.09 -6.48
C GLY A 92 12.22 4.94 -7.55
N PHE A 93 11.80 6.18 -7.77
CA PHE A 93 12.45 7.10 -8.71
C PHE A 93 13.90 7.41 -8.36
N ILE A 94 14.25 7.39 -7.06
CA ILE A 94 15.63 7.64 -6.60
C ILE A 94 16.49 6.39 -6.78
N THR A 95 15.93 5.18 -6.63
CA THR A 95 16.71 3.95 -6.49
C THR A 95 16.70 3.02 -7.69
N PHE A 96 15.55 2.72 -8.30
CA PHE A 96 15.44 1.61 -9.26
C PHE A 96 14.47 1.85 -10.43
N MET A 97 13.63 2.87 -10.39
CA MET A 97 12.59 3.11 -11.39
C MET A 97 13.05 4.12 -12.44
N PRO A 98 12.90 3.83 -13.75
CA PRO A 98 13.27 4.78 -14.78
C PRO A 98 12.34 5.99 -14.79
N PHE A 99 12.90 7.18 -15.02
CA PHE A 99 12.12 8.40 -15.21
C PHE A 99 11.47 8.40 -16.62
N SER A 100 10.35 7.71 -16.73
CA SER A 100 9.63 7.43 -17.98
C SER A 100 8.13 7.67 -17.81
N GLN A 101 7.40 7.69 -18.93
CA GLN A 101 6.00 8.11 -18.98
C GLN A 101 5.10 7.34 -18.00
N ASP A 102 5.20 6.02 -17.93
CA ASP A 102 4.30 5.19 -17.12
C ASP A 102 4.50 5.42 -15.60
N PRO A 103 5.72 5.28 -15.03
CA PRO A 103 6.03 5.72 -13.67
C PRO A 103 5.54 7.11 -13.30
N ILE A 104 5.79 8.10 -14.18
CA ILE A 104 5.40 9.49 -13.94
C ILE A 104 3.88 9.62 -13.88
N THR A 105 3.18 8.96 -14.81
CA THR A 105 1.71 8.96 -14.85
C THR A 105 1.14 8.34 -13.57
N MET A 106 1.66 7.20 -13.14
CA MET A 106 1.21 6.53 -11.90
C MET A 106 1.50 7.37 -10.65
N PHE A 107 2.64 8.06 -10.61
CA PHE A 107 2.96 8.98 -9.53
C PHE A 107 1.96 10.14 -9.45
N LEU A 108 1.63 10.76 -10.58
CA LEU A 108 0.67 11.86 -10.64
C LEU A 108 -0.75 11.41 -10.22
N LEU A 109 -1.19 10.23 -10.66
CA LEU A 109 -2.46 9.65 -10.22
C LEU A 109 -2.48 9.37 -8.72
N THR A 110 -1.39 8.85 -8.17
CA THR A 110 -1.23 8.60 -6.73
C THR A 110 -1.23 9.93 -5.95
N LEU A 111 -0.57 10.96 -6.47
CA LEU A 111 -0.56 12.30 -5.88
C LEU A 111 -1.95 12.92 -5.85
N PHE A 112 -2.71 12.79 -6.93
CA PHE A 112 -4.11 13.19 -6.97
C PHE A 112 -4.95 12.44 -5.91
N ALA A 113 -4.81 11.11 -5.84
CA ALA A 113 -5.52 10.29 -4.86
C ALA A 113 -5.18 10.69 -3.40
N PHE A 114 -3.92 11.03 -3.12
CA PHE A 114 -3.50 11.56 -1.82
C PHE A 114 -4.24 12.85 -1.46
N PHE A 115 -4.29 13.83 -2.36
CA PHE A 115 -4.98 15.08 -2.08
C PHE A 115 -6.48 14.90 -1.88
N VAL A 116 -7.13 14.08 -2.71
CA VAL A 116 -8.56 13.79 -2.61
C VAL A 116 -8.89 13.10 -1.28
N THR A 117 -8.15 12.06 -0.92
CA THR A 117 -8.37 11.31 0.33
C THR A 117 -8.04 12.14 1.56
N ARG A 118 -7.01 13.01 1.50
CA ARG A 118 -6.70 13.97 2.57
C ARG A 118 -7.85 14.95 2.80
N LYS A 119 -8.37 15.55 1.73
CA LYS A 119 -9.48 16.50 1.81
C LYS A 119 -10.75 15.83 2.35
N ALA A 120 -11.09 14.65 1.84
CA ALA A 120 -12.24 13.87 2.29
C ALA A 120 -12.11 13.43 3.76
N HIS A 121 -10.92 13.02 4.20
CA HIS A 121 -10.66 12.69 5.60
C HIS A 121 -10.84 13.90 6.53
N ASN A 122 -10.28 15.06 6.15
CA ASN A 122 -10.42 16.29 6.95
C ASN A 122 -11.88 16.75 7.03
N HIS A 123 -12.64 16.63 5.93
CA HIS A 123 -14.06 16.94 5.92
C HIS A 123 -14.84 16.07 6.92
N ARG A 124 -14.66 14.74 6.87
CA ARG A 124 -15.31 13.82 7.83
C ARG A 124 -14.90 14.07 9.27
N LYS A 125 -13.65 14.46 9.51
CA LYS A 125 -13.19 14.80 10.86
C LYS A 125 -14.00 15.96 11.44
N ASN A 126 -14.36 16.95 10.64
CA ASN A 126 -15.15 18.11 11.06
C ASN A 126 -16.66 17.83 11.19
N GLU A 127 -17.14 16.67 10.73
CA GLU A 127 -18.55 16.26 10.89
C GLU A 127 -18.76 15.38 12.13
N ILE A 128 -17.73 14.63 12.55
CA ILE A 128 -17.80 13.66 13.65
C ILE A 128 -17.41 14.33 14.99
N PHE A 129 -16.64 15.42 14.95
CA PHE A 129 -16.17 16.19 16.11
C PHE A 129 -16.59 17.65 15.97
#